data_AF-A0A9D9CR10-F1
#
_entry.id   AF-A0A9D9CR10-F1
#
_cell.length_a   1.000
_cell.length_b   1.000
_cell.length_c   1.000
_cell.angle_alpha   90.00
_cell.angle_beta   90.00
_cell.angle_gamma   90.00
#
_symmetry.space_group_name_H-M   'P 1'
#
loop_
_entity.id
_entity.type
_entity.pdbx_description
1 polymer ?
#
loop_
_entity_poly.entity_id
_entity_poly.type
_entity_poly.pdbx_seq_one_letter_code
_entity_poly.pdbx_strand_id
1 'polypeptide(L)'
;MSAYNDALSWAAAYCSKSEHCAADVLAKLDKYELSSAETQRLIAYLEQEKYLDEARYARSYAMDQFRFAHWGRLKIAQALRMKRISDQNIQNALEEIPHEEYMQVLRYLLQEKQKKITAKNDYEFTMKLLRFAYGRGFEPEYIRQCINFSDDF
;
A
#
# COMPACT_ATOMS: atom_id res chain seq x y z
N MET A 1 28.34 -24.71 -3.91
CA MET A 1 27.95 -23.66 -2.93
C MET A 1 26.83 -24.25 -2.08
N SER A 2 26.73 -23.88 -0.80
CA SER A 2 25.63 -24.34 0.05
C SER A 2 24.33 -23.65 -0.37
N ALA A 3 23.19 -24.34 -0.27
CA ALA A 3 21.86 -23.78 -0.55
C ALA A 3 21.62 -22.44 0.17
N TYR A 4 22.14 -22.30 1.40
CA TYR A 4 22.13 -21.06 2.15
C TYR A 4 22.84 -19.90 1.44
N ASN A 5 24.04 -20.12 0.91
CA ASN A 5 24.83 -19.07 0.24
C ASN A 5 24.17 -18.65 -1.07
N ASP A 6 23.59 -19.60 -1.81
CA ASP A 6 22.87 -19.34 -3.06
C ASP A 6 21.60 -18.53 -2.79
N ALA A 7 20.85 -18.88 -1.74
CA ALA A 7 19.68 -18.15 -1.29
C ALA A 7 20.02 -16.73 -0.83
N LEU A 8 21.10 -16.56 -0.05
CA LEU A 8 21.55 -15.26 0.44
C LEU A 8 21.98 -14.34 -0.71
N SER A 9 22.81 -14.85 -1.62
CA SER A 9 23.26 -14.10 -2.80
C SER A 9 22.08 -13.66 -3.67
N TRP A 10 21.13 -14.58 -3.91
CA TRP A 10 19.91 -14.26 -4.63
C TRP A 10 19.06 -13.20 -3.91
N ALA A 11 18.85 -13.33 -2.60
CA ALA A 11 18.00 -12.43 -1.84
C ALA A 11 18.59 -11.02 -1.76
N ALA A 12 19.90 -10.90 -1.56
CA ALA A 12 20.61 -9.61 -1.64
C ALA A 12 20.45 -8.98 -3.02
N ALA A 13 20.68 -9.74 -4.10
CA ALA A 13 20.49 -9.26 -5.47
C ALA A 13 19.04 -8.86 -5.79
N TYR A 14 18.06 -9.54 -5.17
CA TYR A 14 16.64 -9.22 -5.29
C TYR A 14 16.31 -7.88 -4.61
N CYS A 15 16.75 -7.70 -3.36
CA CYS A 15 16.54 -6.46 -2.59
C CYS A 15 17.32 -5.26 -3.13
N SER A 16 18.46 -5.47 -3.80
CA SER A 16 19.22 -4.39 -4.43
C SER A 16 18.55 -3.80 -5.68
N LYS A 17 17.65 -4.54 -6.33
CA LYS A 17 16.98 -4.10 -7.57
C LYS A 17 15.71 -3.30 -7.30
N SER A 18 15.05 -3.59 -6.19
CA SER A 18 13.79 -2.95 -5.81
C SER A 18 13.51 -3.19 -4.32
N GLU A 19 12.72 -2.29 -3.73
CA GLU A 19 12.33 -2.39 -2.33
C GLU A 19 11.43 -3.60 -2.09
N HIS A 20 11.78 -4.39 -1.07
CA HIS A 20 11.04 -5.57 -0.63
C HIS A 20 10.88 -5.58 0.88
N CYS A 21 9.80 -6.19 1.36
CA CYS A 21 9.63 -6.48 2.78
C CYS A 21 10.07 -7.92 3.08
N ALA A 22 10.29 -8.22 4.37
CA ALA A 22 10.66 -9.57 4.80
C ALA A 22 9.65 -10.62 4.32
N ALA A 23 8.35 -10.33 4.34
CA ALA A 23 7.31 -11.25 3.85
C ALA A 23 7.47 -11.60 2.36
N ASP A 24 7.84 -10.63 1.52
CA ASP A 24 8.06 -10.84 0.08
C ASP A 24 9.28 -11.73 -0.17
N VAL A 25 10.35 -11.54 0.62
CA VAL A 25 11.56 -12.35 0.53
C VAL A 25 11.29 -13.78 1.02
N LEU A 26 10.65 -13.94 2.18
CA LEU A 26 10.30 -15.24 2.76
C LEU A 26 9.49 -16.09 1.79
N ALA A 27 8.46 -15.52 1.17
CA ALA A 27 7.63 -16.24 0.19
C ALA A 27 8.42 -16.77 -1.02
N LYS A 28 9.57 -16.17 -1.34
CA LYS A 28 10.44 -16.61 -2.43
C LYS A 28 11.58 -17.51 -1.98
N LEU A 29 11.90 -17.50 -0.68
CA LEU A 29 12.91 -18.37 -0.10
C LEU A 29 12.43 -19.81 0.08
N ASP A 30 11.12 -20.05 0.08
CA ASP A 30 10.52 -21.40 0.18
C ASP A 30 11.13 -22.43 -0.79
N LYS A 31 11.58 -21.99 -1.98
CA LYS A 31 12.20 -22.87 -3.00
C LYS A 31 13.61 -23.36 -2.65
N TYR A 32 14.28 -22.76 -1.66
CA TYR A 32 15.65 -23.11 -1.27
C TYR A 32 15.71 -24.17 -0.16
N GLU A 33 14.55 -24.65 0.31
CA GLU A 33 14.41 -25.72 1.32
C GLU A 33 15.25 -25.48 2.60
N LEU A 34 15.40 -24.20 2.97
CA LEU A 34 16.17 -23.81 4.14
C LEU A 34 15.41 -24.17 5.43
N SER A 35 16.17 -24.53 6.47
CA SER A 35 15.59 -24.65 7.80
C SER A 35 15.09 -23.30 8.32
N SER A 36 14.20 -23.33 9.32
CA SER A 36 13.69 -22.10 9.94
C SER A 36 14.81 -21.23 10.53
N ALA A 37 15.83 -21.86 11.15
CA ALA A 37 16.98 -21.16 11.72
C ALA A 37 17.85 -20.49 10.63
N GLU A 38 18.06 -21.17 9.51
CA GLU A 38 18.78 -20.59 8.36
C GLU A 38 18.03 -19.41 7.75
N THR A 39 16.72 -19.55 7.59
CA THR A 39 15.86 -18.49 7.06
C THR A 39 15.89 -17.25 7.95
N GLN A 40 15.75 -17.43 9.27
CA GLN A 40 15.84 -16.33 10.24
C GLN A 40 17.20 -15.65 10.20
N ARG A 41 18.29 -16.43 10.16
CA ARG A 41 19.65 -15.89 10.05
C ARG A 41 19.84 -15.08 8.76
N LEU A 42 19.29 -15.54 7.65
CA LEU A 42 19.36 -14.86 6.36
C LEU A 42 18.60 -13.53 6.40
N ILE A 43 17.37 -13.50 6.90
CA ILE A 43 16.60 -12.25 7.03
C ILE A 43 17.32 -11.26 7.94
N ALA A 44 17.82 -11.70 9.10
CA ALA A 44 18.57 -10.85 10.02
C ALA A 44 19.81 -10.24 9.35
N TYR A 45 20.52 -11.01 8.52
CA TYR A 45 21.65 -10.48 7.74
C TYR A 45 21.19 -9.41 6.74
N LEU A 46 20.09 -9.62 6.02
CA LEU A 46 19.59 -8.63 5.05
C LEU A 46 19.15 -7.32 5.74
N GLU A 47 18.57 -7.41 6.93
CA GLU A 47 18.21 -6.24 7.73
C GLU A 47 19.43 -5.50 8.28
N GLN A 48 20.41 -6.25 8.80
CA GLN A 48 21.67 -5.71 9.30
C GLN A 48 22.43 -4.95 8.20
N GLU A 49 22.52 -5.54 7.01
CA GLU A 49 23.19 -4.94 5.85
C GLU A 49 22.30 -3.97 5.06
N LYS A 50 21.12 -3.62 5.59
CA LYS A 50 20.18 -2.63 5.00
C LYS A 50 19.65 -2.94 3.60
N TYR A 51 19.77 -4.20 3.17
CA TYR A 51 19.05 -4.71 2.00
C TYR A 51 17.53 -4.70 2.27
N LEU A 52 17.12 -5.09 3.48
CA LEU A 52 15.76 -4.95 3.96
C LEU A 52 15.67 -3.76 4.91
N ASP A 53 14.76 -2.83 4.61
CA ASP A 53 14.43 -1.71 5.48
C ASP A 53 12.92 -1.51 5.45
N GLU A 54 12.26 -1.85 6.55
CA GLU A 54 10.80 -1.85 6.63
C GLU A 54 10.20 -0.45 6.44
N ALA A 55 10.85 0.58 7.01
CA ALA A 55 10.39 1.95 6.89
C ALA A 55 10.55 2.47 5.46
N ARG A 56 11.69 2.18 4.81
CA ARG A 56 11.93 2.50 3.40
C ARG A 56 10.92 1.81 2.49
N TYR A 57 10.64 0.54 2.74
CA TYR A 57 9.62 -0.21 2.00
C TYR A 57 8.23 0.40 2.16
N ALA A 58 7.80 0.69 3.40
CA ALA A 58 6.47 1.21 3.68
C ALA A 58 6.20 2.53 2.95
N ARG A 59 7.16 3.47 2.99
CA ARG A 59 7.07 4.75 2.28
C ARG A 59 6.92 4.58 0.78
N SER A 60 7.83 3.84 0.15
CA SER A 60 7.79 3.60 -1.29
C SER A 60 6.50 2.92 -1.73
N TYR A 61 6.09 1.88 -1.00
CA TYR A 61 4.84 1.17 -1.27
C TYR A 61 3.61 2.07 -1.15
N ALA A 62 3.52 2.87 -0.09
CA ALA A 62 2.42 3.79 0.11
C ALA A 62 2.31 4.82 -1.02
N MET A 63 3.44 5.43 -1.39
CA MET A 63 3.48 6.43 -2.46
C MET A 63 3.14 5.81 -3.83
N ASP A 64 3.61 4.60 -4.12
CA ASP A 64 3.28 3.90 -5.37
C ASP A 64 1.79 3.54 -5.47
N GLN A 65 1.22 2.99 -4.39
CA GLN A 65 -0.21 2.66 -4.37
C GLN A 65 -1.09 3.92 -4.46
N PHE A 66 -0.65 5.03 -3.88
CA PHE A 66 -1.34 6.30 -4.00
C PHE A 66 -1.24 6.87 -5.43
N ARG A 67 -0.03 7.02 -5.98
CA ARG A 67 0.20 7.69 -7.27
C ARG A 67 -0.28 6.90 -8.48
N PHE A 68 -0.07 5.58 -8.48
CA PHE A 68 -0.35 4.77 -9.66
C PHE A 68 -1.67 4.00 -9.55
N ALA A 69 -1.96 3.44 -8.37
CA ALA A 69 -3.20 2.69 -8.15
C ALA A 69 -4.37 3.56 -7.66
N HIS A 70 -4.09 4.81 -7.26
CA HIS A 70 -5.08 5.74 -6.69
C HIS A 70 -5.84 5.14 -5.50
N TRP A 71 -5.09 4.48 -4.62
CA TRP A 71 -5.64 3.94 -3.38
C TRP A 71 -5.67 5.02 -2.30
N GLY A 72 -6.73 4.98 -1.49
CA GLY A 72 -6.81 5.75 -0.26
C GLY A 72 -6.01 5.11 0.87
N ARG A 73 -5.71 5.91 1.90
CA ARG A 73 -4.86 5.54 3.05
C ARG A 73 -5.34 4.27 3.76
N LEU A 74 -6.65 4.05 3.90
CA LEU A 74 -7.18 2.86 4.57
C LEU A 74 -6.78 1.56 3.87
N LYS A 75 -6.82 1.57 2.52
CA LYS A 75 -6.48 0.39 1.72
C LYS A 75 -4.98 0.15 1.68
N ILE A 76 -4.19 1.22 1.59
CA ILE A 76 -2.73 1.16 1.69
C ILE A 76 -2.32 0.58 3.05
N ALA A 77 -2.88 1.08 4.14
CA ALA A 77 -2.64 0.58 5.49
C ALA A 77 -2.96 -0.91 5.60
N GLN A 78 -4.13 -1.33 5.11
CA GLN A 78 -4.53 -2.74 5.14
C GLN A 78 -3.53 -3.63 4.37
N ALA A 79 -3.08 -3.20 3.19
CA ALA A 79 -2.13 -3.96 2.40
C ALA A 79 -0.77 -4.08 3.08
N LEU A 80 -0.27 -3.01 3.71
CA LEU A 80 0.96 -3.04 4.49
C LEU A 80 0.83 -3.93 5.74
N ARG A 81 -0.31 -3.93 6.43
CA ARG A 81 -0.57 -4.86 7.55
C ARG A 81 -0.54 -6.32 7.12
N MET A 82 -1.12 -6.65 5.95
CA MET A 82 -1.05 -8.01 5.41
C MET A 82 0.40 -8.44 5.09
N LYS A 83 1.27 -7.47 4.79
CA LYS A 83 2.72 -7.67 4.62
C LYS A 83 3.50 -7.66 5.94
N ARG A 84 2.79 -7.60 7.08
CA ARG A 84 3.36 -7.59 8.44
C ARG A 84 4.26 -6.39 8.75
N ILE A 85 4.01 -5.27 8.08
CA ILE A 85 4.65 -3.99 8.40
C ILE A 85 4.06 -3.46 9.71
N SER A 86 4.91 -2.94 10.58
CA SER A 86 4.49 -2.37 11.87
C SER A 86 3.58 -1.15 11.70
N ASP A 87 2.59 -1.01 12.60
CA ASP A 87 1.66 0.12 12.55
C ASP A 87 2.38 1.49 12.62
N GLN A 88 3.52 1.58 13.31
CA GLN A 88 4.32 2.80 13.35
C GLN A 88 4.87 3.17 11.97
N ASN A 89 5.46 2.21 11.25
CA ASN A 89 5.98 2.46 9.90
C ASN A 89 4.86 2.74 8.91
N ILE A 90 3.71 2.10 9.06
CA ILE A 90 2.51 2.38 8.27
C ILE A 90 2.07 3.82 8.49
N GLN A 91 1.92 4.25 9.74
CA GLN A 91 1.48 5.60 10.06
C GLN A 91 2.43 6.64 9.46
N ASN A 92 3.75 6.48 9.68
CA ASN A 92 4.77 7.36 9.12
C ASN A 92 4.68 7.44 7.59
N ALA A 93 4.51 6.29 6.91
CA ALA A 93 4.41 6.26 5.45
C ALA A 93 3.13 6.94 4.90
N LEU A 94 2.01 6.85 5.63
CA LEU A 94 0.76 7.49 5.23
C LEU A 94 0.77 9.01 5.45
N GLU A 95 1.50 9.48 6.46
CA GLU A 95 1.67 10.91 6.75
C GLU A 95 2.47 11.63 5.66
N GLU A 96 3.33 10.92 4.94
CA GLU A 96 4.07 11.47 3.80
C GLU A 96 3.22 11.73 2.57
N ILE A 97 1.98 11.21 2.52
CA ILE A 97 1.05 11.48 1.41
C ILE A 97 0.49 12.90 1.59
N PRO A 98 0.81 13.86 0.70
CA PRO A 98 0.37 15.25 0.85
C PRO A 98 -1.15 15.35 0.86
N HIS A 99 -1.71 16.00 1.87
CA HIS A 99 -3.15 16.07 2.04
C HIS A 99 -3.87 16.72 0.85
N GLU A 100 -3.31 17.78 0.27
CA GLU A 100 -3.91 18.45 -0.88
C GLU A 100 -3.95 17.55 -2.12
N GLU A 101 -2.85 16.84 -2.42
CA GLU A 101 -2.77 15.87 -3.53
C GLU A 101 -3.78 14.73 -3.31
N TYR A 102 -3.89 14.24 -2.07
CA TYR A 102 -4.85 13.21 -1.68
C TYR A 102 -6.29 13.62 -1.97
N MET A 103 -6.66 14.84 -1.60
CA MET A 103 -8.00 15.38 -1.84
C MET A 103 -8.25 15.63 -3.34
N GLN A 104 -7.26 16.08 -4.10
CA GLN A 104 -7.38 16.27 -5.55
C GLN A 104 -7.64 14.94 -6.26
N VAL A 105 -6.88 13.89 -5.93
CA VAL A 105 -7.09 12.55 -6.48
C VAL A 105 -8.49 12.04 -6.16
N LEU A 106 -8.94 12.19 -4.90
CA LEU A 106 -10.29 11.77 -4.51
C LEU A 106 -11.38 12.48 -5.32
N ARG A 107 -11.28 13.81 -5.47
CA ARG A 107 -12.22 14.60 -6.28
C ARG A 107 -12.23 14.15 -7.73
N TYR A 108 -11.06 13.99 -8.34
CA TYR A 108 -10.93 13.50 -9.71
C TYR A 108 -11.62 12.14 -9.89
N LEU A 109 -11.34 11.19 -9.01
CA LEU A 109 -11.95 9.86 -9.06
C LEU A 109 -13.47 9.90 -8.92
N LEU A 110 -13.99 10.74 -8.03
CA LEU A 110 -15.43 10.92 -7.83
C LEU A 110 -16.07 11.54 -9.08
N GLN A 111 -15.49 12.60 -9.65
CA GLN A 111 -15.98 13.23 -10.88
C GLN A 111 -16.01 12.25 -12.06
N GLU A 112 -14.97 11.45 -12.23
CA GLU A 112 -14.92 10.41 -13.27
C GLU A 112 -15.96 9.31 -13.04
N LYS A 113 -16.26 9.00 -11.78
CA LYS A 113 -17.28 8.03 -11.42
C LYS A 113 -18.69 8.57 -11.64
N GLN A 114 -18.93 9.84 -11.29
CA GLN A 114 -20.23 10.53 -11.47
C GLN A 114 -20.72 10.44 -12.91
N LYS A 115 -19.84 10.69 -13.90
CA LYS A 115 -20.13 10.59 -15.35
C LYS A 115 -20.63 9.21 -15.79
N LYS A 116 -20.39 8.17 -14.98
CA LYS A 116 -20.68 6.75 -15.31
C LYS A 116 -21.74 6.14 -14.41
N ILE A 117 -22.31 6.89 -13.46
CA ILE A 117 -23.35 6.38 -12.55
C ILE A 117 -24.72 6.64 -13.16
N THR A 118 -25.51 5.57 -13.26
CA THR A 118 -26.98 5.66 -13.39
C THR A 118 -27.59 5.40 -12.03
N ALA A 119 -28.52 6.24 -11.57
CA ALA A 119 -29.21 6.10 -10.30
C ALA A 119 -30.68 6.52 -10.45
N LYS A 120 -31.56 5.99 -9.61
CA LYS A 120 -32.99 6.32 -9.62
C LYS A 120 -33.30 7.63 -8.88
N ASN A 121 -32.44 8.02 -7.95
CA ASN A 121 -32.54 9.24 -7.15
C ASN A 121 -31.17 9.63 -6.57
N ASP A 122 -31.10 10.81 -5.95
CA ASP A 122 -29.87 11.39 -5.40
C ASP A 122 -29.28 10.57 -4.25
N TYR A 123 -30.15 9.92 -3.46
CA TYR A 123 -29.71 9.02 -2.39
C TYR A 123 -28.93 7.83 -2.95
N GLU A 124 -29.48 7.15 -3.96
CA GLU A 124 -28.82 6.02 -4.61
C GLU A 124 -27.53 6.47 -5.32
N PHE A 125 -27.55 7.65 -5.95
CA PHE A 125 -26.36 8.25 -6.58
C PHE A 125 -25.23 8.45 -5.56
N THR A 126 -25.54 9.09 -4.44
CA THR A 126 -24.61 9.35 -3.34
C THR A 126 -24.06 8.06 -2.75
N MET A 127 -24.91 7.06 -2.50
CA MET A 127 -24.49 5.76 -1.98
C MET A 127 -23.54 5.02 -2.93
N LYS A 128 -23.75 5.14 -4.25
CA LYS A 128 -22.86 4.54 -5.25
C LYS A 128 -21.48 5.20 -5.25
N LEU A 129 -21.41 6.52 -5.11
CA LEU A 129 -20.14 7.25 -4.97
C LEU A 129 -19.40 6.88 -3.68
N LEU A 130 -20.12 6.88 -2.56
CA LEU A 130 -19.59 6.50 -1.25
C LEU A 130 -18.97 5.11 -1.29
N ARG A 131 -19.72 4.12 -1.79
CA ARG A 131 -19.24 2.74 -1.92
C ARG A 131 -18.01 2.64 -2.81
N PHE A 132 -17.99 3.38 -3.92
CA PHE A 132 -16.86 3.38 -4.85
C PHE A 132 -15.58 3.92 -4.20
N ALA A 133 -15.64 5.11 -3.59
CA ALA A 133 -14.48 5.74 -2.98
C ALA A 133 -14.02 4.98 -1.71
N TYR A 134 -14.97 4.47 -0.91
CA TYR A 134 -14.64 3.63 0.24
C TYR A 134 -13.95 2.33 -0.19
N GLY A 135 -14.42 1.68 -1.26
CA GLY A 135 -13.75 0.49 -1.83
C GLY A 135 -12.37 0.77 -2.43
N ARG A 136 -12.07 2.04 -2.74
CA ARG A 136 -10.72 2.52 -3.10
C ARG A 136 -9.86 2.82 -1.88
N GLY A 137 -10.42 2.85 -0.67
CA GLY A 137 -9.70 3.03 0.59
C GLY A 137 -9.70 4.45 1.15
N PHE A 138 -10.56 5.34 0.64
CA PHE A 138 -10.66 6.71 1.16
C PHE A 138 -11.54 6.76 2.42
N GLU A 139 -11.19 7.66 3.32
CA GLU A 139 -11.88 7.86 4.59
C GLU A 139 -13.27 8.45 4.36
N PRO A 140 -14.32 7.96 5.06
CA PRO A 140 -15.69 8.42 4.87
C PRO A 140 -15.88 9.94 5.05
N GLU A 141 -15.08 10.57 5.92
CA GLU A 141 -15.12 12.02 6.14
C GLU A 141 -14.73 12.81 4.88
N TYR A 142 -13.61 12.46 4.24
CA TYR A 142 -13.15 13.12 3.02
C TYR A 142 -14.04 12.82 1.83
N ILE A 143 -14.60 11.61 1.77
CA ILE A 143 -15.58 11.25 0.74
C ILE A 143 -16.80 12.16 0.85
N ARG A 144 -17.38 12.30 2.05
CA ARG A 144 -18.54 13.18 2.28
C ARG A 144 -18.23 14.63 1.96
N GLN A 145 -17.07 15.12 2.38
CA GLN A 145 -16.61 16.47 2.05
C GLN A 145 -16.57 16.70 0.55
N CYS A 146 -16.14 15.72 -0.26
CA CYS A 146 -16.08 15.87 -1.71
C CYS A 146 -17.42 15.68 -2.45
N ILE A 147 -18.41 15.02 -1.84
CA ILE A 147 -19.74 14.82 -2.45
C ILE A 147 -20.68 16.01 -2.17
N ASN A 148 -20.58 16.62 -0.98
CA ASN A 148 -21.51 17.66 -0.53
C ASN A 148 -21.33 19.03 -1.21
N PHE A 149 -20.37 19.20 -2.14
CA PHE A 149 -20.23 20.42 -2.95
C PHE A 149 -21.19 20.49 -4.16
N SER A 150 -22.30 19.76 -4.11
CA SER A 150 -23.33 19.79 -5.16
C SER A 150 -24.48 20.76 -4.86
N ASP A 151 -24.53 21.36 -3.65
CA ASP A 151 -25.66 22.19 -3.19
C ASP A 151 -25.34 23.70 -3.08
N ASP A 152 -24.14 24.14 -3.44
CA ASP A 152 -23.74 25.57 -3.39
C ASP A 152 -23.45 26.13 -4.79
N PHE A 153 -24.43 26.17 -5.69
CA PHE A 153 -24.54 27.13 -6.81
C PHE A 153 -25.99 27.27 -7.29
#